data_AF-A0A965SS03-F1
#
_entry.id   AF-A0A965SS03-F1
#
_cell.length_a   1.000
_cell.length_b   1.000
_cell.length_c   1.000
_cell.angle_alpha   90.00
_cell.angle_beta   90.00
_cell.angle_gamma   90.00
#
_symmetry.space_group_name_H-M   'P 1'
#
loop_
_entity.id
_entity.type
_entity.pdbx_description
1 polymer ?
#
loop_
_entity_poly.entity_id
_entity_poly.type
_entity_poly.pdbx_seq_one_letter_code
_entity_poly.pdbx_strand_id
1 'polypeptide(L)'
;MKKYPNRRLYDTQTSTYVTLADIKELVMASESFKVLDAKTDEDLTRSILLQIILEEEACGMPIFSTQMLQQMIRFYGHSMQGLMGSH
;
A
#
# COMPACT_ATOMS: atom_id res chain seq x y z
N MET A 1 -6.62 -6.52 -28.27
CA MET A 1 -6.48 -5.05 -28.23
C MET A 1 -7.87 -4.41 -28.17
N LYS A 2 -8.23 -3.75 -27.06
CA LYS A 2 -9.33 -2.78 -27.02
C LYS A 2 -8.94 -1.59 -26.13
N LYS A 3 -8.90 -0.40 -26.75
CA LYS A 3 -8.91 0.91 -26.09
C LYS A 3 -10.34 1.18 -25.59
N TYR A 4 -10.53 1.85 -24.45
CA TYR A 4 -11.50 2.95 -24.34
C TYR A 4 -11.12 3.96 -23.25
N PRO A 5 -11.45 5.24 -23.48
CA PRO A 5 -11.06 6.38 -22.67
C PRO A 5 -12.03 6.54 -21.49
N ASN A 6 -11.49 6.92 -20.34
CA ASN A 6 -12.22 7.71 -19.35
C ASN A 6 -13.57 7.13 -18.85
N ARG A 7 -13.49 5.90 -18.33
CA ARG A 7 -14.32 5.38 -17.24
C ARG A 7 -13.62 4.10 -16.77
N ARG A 8 -12.76 4.22 -15.77
CA ARG A 8 -12.00 3.09 -15.24
C ARG A 8 -12.92 2.19 -14.41
N LEU A 9 -13.69 1.36 -15.11
CA LEU A 9 -14.17 0.08 -14.60
C LEU A 9 -12.94 -0.82 -14.55
N TYR A 10 -12.31 -0.93 -13.39
CA TYR A 10 -11.31 -1.96 -13.18
C TYR A 10 -12.04 -3.24 -12.83
N ASP A 11 -11.99 -4.15 -13.80
CA ASP A 11 -12.41 -5.51 -13.66
C ASP A 11 -11.45 -6.21 -12.68
N THR A 12 -11.97 -6.65 -11.54
CA THR A 12 -11.31 -7.57 -10.61
C THR A 12 -11.11 -8.98 -11.20
N GLN A 13 -11.35 -9.21 -12.50
CA GLN A 13 -11.20 -10.52 -13.15
C GLN A 13 -9.92 -10.74 -13.95
N THR A 14 -9.05 -9.75 -14.13
CA THR A 14 -7.72 -10.05 -14.67
C THR A 14 -6.79 -10.38 -13.51
N SER A 15 -6.69 -11.68 -13.20
CA SER A 15 -5.62 -12.29 -12.39
C SER A 15 -4.27 -12.15 -13.12
N THR A 16 -3.93 -10.92 -13.48
CA THR A 16 -2.71 -10.57 -14.18
C THR A 16 -1.66 -10.34 -13.11
N TYR A 17 -0.49 -10.96 -13.30
CA TYR A 17 0.69 -10.69 -12.51
C TYR A 17 1.00 -9.19 -12.60
N VAL A 18 0.79 -8.48 -11.50
CA VAL A 18 1.09 -7.05 -11.35
C VAL A 18 2.40 -6.90 -10.60
N THR A 19 3.25 -6.00 -11.06
CA THR A 19 4.52 -5.68 -10.40
C THR A 19 4.35 -4.57 -9.37
N LEU A 20 5.32 -4.41 -8.46
CA LEU A 20 5.32 -3.29 -7.50
C LEU A 20 5.33 -1.92 -8.22
N ALA A 21 5.97 -1.83 -9.38
CA ALA A 21 5.97 -0.63 -10.20
C ALA A 21 4.56 -0.29 -10.71
N ASP A 22 3.80 -1.29 -11.18
CA ASP A 22 2.41 -1.09 -11.63
C ASP A 22 1.52 -0.63 -10.47
N ILE A 23 1.68 -1.23 -9.28
CA ILE A 23 0.94 -0.82 -8.08
C ILE A 23 1.30 0.60 -7.68
N LYS A 24 2.58 0.99 -7.75
CA LYS A 24 3.04 2.36 -7.50
C LYS A 24 2.35 3.34 -8.46
N GLU A 25 2.28 3.02 -9.74
CA GLU A 25 1.57 3.86 -10.72
C GLU A 25 0.08 4.02 -10.37
N LEU A 26 -0.59 2.96 -9.92
CA LEU A 26 -1.98 3.02 -9.47
C LEU A 26 -2.16 3.94 -8.24
N VAL A 27 -1.26 3.86 -7.28
CA VAL A 27 -1.24 4.76 -6.10
C VAL A 27 -1.06 6.21 -6.55
N MET A 28 -0.11 6.48 -7.45
CA MET A 28 0.15 7.83 -7.98
C MET A 28 -1.02 8.37 -8.80
N ALA A 29 -1.75 7.50 -9.48
CA ALA A 29 -2.97 7.84 -10.21
C ALA A 29 -4.19 8.04 -9.29
N SER A 30 -4.05 7.84 -7.98
CA SER A 30 -5.15 7.88 -6.99
C SER A 30 -6.29 6.91 -7.34
N GLU A 31 -5.96 5.78 -7.97
CA GLU A 31 -6.93 4.76 -8.33
C GLU A 31 -7.16 3.79 -7.17
N SER A 32 -8.41 3.34 -7.02
CA SER A 32 -8.74 2.30 -6.05
C SER A 32 -8.35 0.92 -6.58
N PHE A 33 -7.58 0.17 -5.80
CA PHE A 33 -7.22 -1.21 -6.12
C PHE A 33 -7.17 -2.08 -4.85
N LYS A 34 -7.15 -3.39 -5.06
CA LYS A 34 -6.95 -4.40 -4.01
C LYS A 34 -5.96 -5.44 -4.54
N VAL A 35 -4.97 -5.80 -3.74
CA VAL A 35 -4.02 -6.88 -4.06
C VAL A 35 -4.41 -8.11 -3.26
N LEU A 36 -4.67 -9.21 -3.95
CA LEU A 36 -5.05 -10.48 -3.36
C LEU A 36 -3.97 -11.53 -3.65
N ASP A 37 -3.68 -12.38 -2.67
CA ASP A 37 -2.85 -13.56 -2.90
C ASP A 37 -3.59 -14.56 -3.80
N ALA A 38 -2.95 -14.98 -4.88
CA ALA A 38 -3.58 -15.86 -5.87
C ALA A 38 -3.91 -17.28 -5.35
N LYS A 39 -3.32 -17.70 -4.23
CA LYS A 39 -3.52 -19.03 -3.62
C LYS A 39 -4.47 -18.98 -2.44
N THR A 40 -4.37 -17.96 -1.59
CA THR A 40 -5.12 -17.87 -0.33
C THR A 40 -6.28 -16.87 -0.38
N ASP A 41 -6.37 -16.04 -1.42
CA ASP A 41 -7.30 -14.90 -1.53
C ASP A 41 -7.13 -13.87 -0.38
N GLU A 42 -5.98 -13.91 0.30
CA GLU A 42 -5.66 -12.98 1.38
C GLU A 42 -5.41 -11.57 0.83
N ASP A 43 -5.91 -10.56 1.55
CA ASP A 43 -5.67 -9.17 1.20
C ASP A 43 -4.25 -8.73 1.58
N LEU A 44 -3.41 -8.63 0.56
CA LEU A 44 -2.01 -8.19 0.66
C LEU A 44 -1.84 -6.70 0.35
N THR A 45 -2.92 -5.95 0.15
CA THR A 45 -2.84 -4.53 -0.25
C THR A 45 -1.96 -3.73 0.72
N ARG A 46 -2.15 -3.93 2.02
CA ARG A 46 -1.39 -3.19 3.06
C ARG A 46 0.09 -3.56 3.08
N SER A 47 0.43 -4.84 2.96
CA SER A 47 1.83 -5.30 2.97
C SER A 47 2.57 -4.79 1.73
N ILE A 48 1.93 -4.81 0.56
CA ILE A 48 2.50 -4.28 -0.68
C ILE A 48 2.75 -2.76 -0.60
N LEU A 49 1.80 -1.98 -0.06
CA LEU A 49 2.00 -0.54 0.12
C LEU A 49 3.19 -0.21 1.03
N LEU A 50 3.36 -0.97 2.12
CA LEU A 50 4.51 -0.81 3.01
C LEU A 50 5.82 -1.18 2.32
N GLN A 51 5.82 -2.22 1.48
CA GLN A 51 7.00 -2.59 0.69
C GLN A 51 7.40 -1.50 -0.29
N ILE A 52 6.44 -0.89 -1.01
CA ILE A 52 6.72 0.23 -1.92
C ILE A 52 7.38 1.38 -1.16
N ILE A 53 6.87 1.73 0.02
CA ILE A 53 7.46 2.77 0.86
C ILE A 53 8.91 2.43 1.23
N LEU A 54 9.19 1.19 1.64
CA LEU A 54 10.54 0.76 2.02
C LEU A 54 11.51 0.79 0.83
N GLU A 55 11.08 0.40 -0.36
CA GLU A 55 11.90 0.43 -1.57
C GLU A 55 12.23 1.87 -1.98
N GLU A 56 11.28 2.80 -1.91
CA GLU A 56 11.52 4.22 -2.19
C GLU A 56 12.52 4.83 -1.20
N GLU A 57 12.41 4.53 0.09
CA GLU A 57 13.36 4.98 1.11
C GLU A 57 14.77 4.43 0.88
N ALA A 58 14.89 3.20 0.37
CA ALA A 58 16.17 2.57 0.06
C ALA A 58 16.82 3.09 -1.24
N CYS A 59 16.05 3.69 -2.15
CA CYS A 59 16.52 4.13 -3.47
C CYS A 59 17.31 5.46 -3.47
N GLY A 60 17.65 6.00 -2.29
CA GLY A 60 18.67 7.04 -2.12
C GLY A 60 18.15 8.47 -1.89
N MET A 61 16.83 8.68 -1.87
CA MET A 61 16.21 9.92 -1.42
C MET A 61 15.13 9.63 -0.36
N PRO A 62 15.52 9.30 0.88
CA PRO A 62 14.57 9.08 1.96
C PRO A 62 13.76 10.35 2.20
N ILE A 63 12.44 10.23 2.08
CA ILE A 63 11.47 11.30 2.31
C ILE A 63 11.11 11.34 3.81
N PHE A 64 11.18 10.20 4.50
CA PHE A 64 10.87 10.12 5.91
C PHE A 64 12.08 10.46 6.79
N SER A 65 11.95 11.53 7.58
CA SER A 65 12.95 11.84 8.60
C SER A 65 12.93 10.78 9.71
N THR A 66 14.08 10.53 10.34
CA THR A 66 14.17 9.63 11.51
C THR A 66 13.18 10.02 12.60
N GLN A 67 12.98 11.33 12.81
CA GLN A 67 12.00 11.85 13.76
C GLN A 67 10.57 11.42 13.38
N MET A 68 10.19 11.51 12.11
CA MET A 68 8.86 11.09 11.64
C MET A 68 8.64 9.59 11.85
N LEU A 69 9.63 8.76 11.51
CA LEU A 69 9.54 7.31 11.74
C LEU A 69 9.37 6.97 13.22
N GLN A 70 10.11 7.64 14.10
CA GLN A 70 9.96 7.48 15.55
C GLN A 70 8.55 7.90 16.03
N GLN A 71 7.98 8.99 15.49
CA GLN A 71 6.62 9.40 15.82
C GLN A 71 5.59 8.38 15.33
N MET A 72 5.74 7.84 14.12
CA MET A 72 4.84 6.80 13.61
C MET A 72 4.87 5.55 14.50
N ILE A 73 6.06 5.08 14.91
CA ILE A 73 6.19 3.93 15.81
C ILE A 73 5.57 4.21 17.19
N ARG A 74 5.83 5.40 17.76
CA ARG A 74 5.22 5.80 19.05
C ARG A 74 3.71 5.90 18.96
N PHE A 75 3.17 6.38 17.84
CA PHE A 75 1.73 6.46 17.62
C PHE A 75 1.08 5.08 17.69
N TYR A 76 1.67 4.05 17.04
CA TYR A 76 1.21 2.67 17.18
C TYR A 76 1.25 2.15 18.61
N GLY A 77 2.31 2.49 19.37
CA GLY A 77 2.42 2.16 20.79
C GLY A 77 1.34 2.84 21.64
N HIS A 78 1.06 4.11 21.39
CA HIS A 78 0.08 4.89 22.16
C HIS A 78 -1.37 4.54 21.80
N SER A 79 -1.67 4.25 20.53
CA SER A 79 -2.99 3.75 20.12
C SER A 79 -3.33 2.40 20.78
N MET A 80 -2.33 1.58 21.03
CA MET A 80 -2.51 0.29 21.73
C MET A 80 -2.64 0.48 23.25
N GLN A 81 -1.97 1.48 23.82
CA GLN A 81 -2.06 1.83 25.24
C GLN A 81 -3.42 2.48 25.59
N GLY A 82 -4.02 3.26 24.68
CA GLY A 82 -5.36 3.82 24.84
C GLY A 82 -6.49 2.78 24.82
N LEU A 83 -6.30 1.65 24.13
CA LEU A 83 -7.22 0.50 24.14
C LEU A 83 -7.06 -0.39 25.38
N MET A 84 -5.88 -0.38 26.02
CA MET A 84 -5.61 -1.13 27.26
C MET A 84 -5.87 -0.33 28.54
N GLY A 85 -6.06 1.00 28.45
CA GLY A 85 -6.28 1.89 29.59
C GLY A 85 -7.75 2.13 29.99
N SER A 86 -8.70 1.38 29.42
CA SER A 86 -10.14 1.56 29.65
C SER A 86 -10.81 0.45 30.47
N HIS A 87 -10.09 -0.20 31.38
CA HIS A 87 -10.65 -1.14 32.35
C HIS A 87 -10.28 -0.76 33.78
#